data_AF-A0A0G3EB63-F1
#
_entry.id   AF-A0A0G3EB63-F1
#
_cell.length_a   1.000
_cell.length_b   1.000
_cell.length_c   1.000
_cell.angle_alpha   90.00
_cell.angle_beta   90.00
_cell.angle_gamma   90.00
#
_symmetry.space_group_name_H-M   'P 1'
#
loop_
_entity.id
_entity.type
_entity.pdbx_description
1 polymer ?
#
loop_
_entity_poly.entity_id
_entity_poly.type
_entity_poly.pdbx_seq_one_letter_code
_entity_poly.pdbx_strand_id
1 'polypeptide(L)'
;MSYMAVKDLKKTRVVRETLEREGELVLTRDGRPFAVMFGIEPDSIEESLSEIRRALFSSAVRQARRRSAKNPVSVDEIQTEIESARREP
;
A
#
# COMPACT_ATOMS: atom_id res chain seq x y z
N MET A 1 5.11 10.66 -13.28
CA MET A 1 5.32 10.47 -11.83
C MET A 1 6.28 11.53 -11.32
N SER A 2 5.71 12.63 -10.87
CA SER A 2 6.44 13.77 -10.30
C SER A 2 6.83 13.54 -8.84
N TYR A 3 7.92 14.18 -8.41
CA TYR A 3 8.40 14.15 -7.02
C TYR A 3 8.30 15.54 -6.41
N MET A 4 7.85 15.62 -5.15
CA MET A 4 7.77 16.87 -4.40
C MET A 4 8.27 16.67 -2.97
N ALA A 5 9.09 17.60 -2.48
CA ALA A 5 9.47 17.58 -1.07
C ALA A 5 8.26 17.94 -0.20
N VAL A 6 8.09 17.28 0.94
CA VAL A 6 6.94 17.49 1.83
C VAL A 6 6.78 18.95 2.28
N LYS A 7 7.90 19.69 2.40
CA LYS A 7 7.91 21.13 2.72
C LYS A 7 7.27 22.02 1.64
N ASP A 8 7.14 21.52 0.43
CA ASP A 8 6.57 22.22 -0.73
C ASP A 8 5.06 21.98 -0.88
N LEU A 9 4.43 21.14 -0.05
CA LEU A 9 2.97 20.92 -0.06
C LEU A 9 2.15 22.20 0.14
N LYS A 10 2.76 23.23 0.77
CA LYS A 10 2.18 24.57 0.89
C LYS A 10 1.91 25.25 -0.47
N LYS A 11 2.54 24.79 -1.56
CA LYS A 11 2.33 25.26 -2.93
C LYS A 11 1.09 24.57 -3.53
N THR A 12 -0.07 24.80 -2.93
CA THR A 12 -1.33 24.09 -3.24
C THR A 12 -1.72 24.11 -4.71
N ARG A 13 -1.50 25.22 -5.42
CA ARG A 13 -1.72 25.31 -6.88
C ARG A 13 -0.89 24.28 -7.65
N VAL A 14 0.41 24.17 -7.32
CA VAL A 14 1.32 23.23 -7.99
C VAL A 14 0.93 21.79 -7.67
N VAL A 15 0.54 21.51 -6.41
CA VAL A 15 0.04 20.19 -6.02
C VAL A 15 -1.18 19.81 -6.84
N ARG A 16 -2.19 20.70 -6.92
CA ARG A 16 -3.42 20.50 -7.69
C ARG A 16 -3.13 20.25 -9.16
N GLU A 17 -2.40 21.15 -9.83
CA GLU A 17 -2.07 21.02 -11.26
C GLU A 17 -1.27 19.75 -11.56
N THR A 18 -0.40 19.33 -10.63
CA THR A 18 0.38 18.10 -10.80
C THR A 18 -0.52 16.87 -10.70
N LEU A 19 -1.42 16.83 -9.72
CA LEU A 19 -2.36 15.71 -9.55
C LEU A 19 -3.41 15.66 -10.66
N GLU A 20 -3.90 16.81 -11.14
CA GLU A 20 -4.82 16.86 -12.30
C GLU A 20 -4.15 16.38 -13.59
N ARG A 21 -2.85 16.70 -13.78
CA ARG A 21 -2.11 16.30 -14.99
C ARG A 21 -1.58 14.86 -14.94
N GLU A 22 -1.08 14.42 -13.79
CA GLU A 22 -0.36 13.14 -13.66
C GLU A 22 -1.10 12.08 -12.86
N GLY A 23 -2.15 12.42 -12.13
CA GLY A 23 -2.91 11.50 -11.28
C GLY A 23 -2.22 11.10 -9.97
N GLU A 24 -0.89 11.27 -9.87
CA GLU A 24 -0.11 10.86 -8.71
C GLU A 24 1.12 11.77 -8.46
N LEU A 25 1.53 11.85 -7.19
CA LEU A 25 2.67 12.63 -6.73
C LEU A 25 3.45 11.85 -5.66
N VAL A 26 4.75 11.66 -5.86
CA VAL A 26 5.62 11.04 -4.86
C VAL A 26 6.15 12.11 -3.91
N LEU A 27 5.92 11.92 -2.61
CA LEU A 27 6.39 12.82 -1.57
C LEU A 27 7.74 12.37 -1.03
N THR A 28 8.65 13.32 -0.87
CA THR A 28 9.99 13.09 -0.32
C THR A 28 10.25 13.89 0.95
N ARG A 29 11.08 13.33 1.83
CA ARG A 29 11.69 14.03 2.98
C ARG A 29 13.19 13.82 2.89
N ASP A 30 13.94 14.92 2.82
CA ASP A 30 15.40 14.90 2.63
C ASP A 30 15.82 14.05 1.42
N GLY A 31 15.09 14.20 0.29
CA GLY A 31 15.33 13.47 -0.95
C GLY A 31 14.86 12.01 -0.95
N ARG A 32 14.38 11.48 0.19
CA ARG A 32 13.91 10.09 0.30
C ARG A 32 12.40 10.00 0.12
N PRO A 33 11.89 9.20 -0.84
CA PRO A 33 10.46 8.93 -0.96
C PRO A 33 9.91 8.28 0.31
N PHE A 34 8.74 8.73 0.76
CA PHE A 34 8.08 8.15 1.94
C PHE A 34 6.56 8.00 1.79
N ALA A 35 5.95 8.68 0.82
CA ALA A 35 4.52 8.58 0.56
C ALA A 35 4.22 8.82 -0.92
N VAL A 36 3.04 8.38 -1.35
CA VAL A 36 2.44 8.71 -2.64
C VAL A 36 1.08 9.35 -2.37
N MET A 37 0.79 10.43 -3.08
CA MET A 37 -0.50 11.11 -3.06
C MET A 37 -1.19 10.87 -4.39
N PHE A 38 -2.44 10.43 -4.36
CA PHE A 38 -3.24 10.20 -5.56
C PHE A 38 -4.29 11.30 -5.69
N GLY A 39 -4.46 11.80 -6.91
CA GLY A 39 -5.63 12.60 -7.27
C GLY A 39 -6.84 11.68 -7.32
N ILE A 40 -7.96 12.13 -6.77
CA ILE A 40 -9.22 11.39 -6.79
C ILE A 40 -10.32 12.33 -7.27
N GLU A 41 -11.25 11.81 -8.06
CA GLU A 41 -12.44 12.57 -8.44
C GLU A 41 -13.44 12.54 -7.27
N PRO A 42 -14.12 13.67 -6.95
CA PRO A 42 -15.02 13.76 -5.80
C PRO A 42 -16.09 12.67 -5.76
N ASP A 43 -16.59 12.25 -6.92
CA ASP A 43 -17.68 11.28 -7.04
C ASP A 43 -17.20 9.82 -6.98
N SER A 44 -15.89 9.58 -6.84
CA SER A 44 -15.25 8.26 -6.93
C SER A 44 -14.38 7.89 -5.72
N ILE A 45 -14.48 8.64 -4.62
CA ILE A 45 -13.58 8.54 -3.46
C ILE A 45 -13.57 7.12 -2.88
N GLU A 46 -14.74 6.55 -2.62
CA GLU A 46 -14.91 5.24 -1.99
C GLU A 46 -14.37 4.12 -2.88
N GLU A 47 -14.65 4.18 -4.18
CA GLU A 47 -14.19 3.23 -5.17
C GLU A 47 -12.66 3.29 -5.33
N SER A 48 -12.12 4.50 -5.50
CA SER A 48 -10.67 4.74 -5.58
C SER A 48 -9.94 4.21 -4.35
N LEU A 49 -10.47 4.49 -3.14
CA LEU A 49 -9.89 3.99 -1.90
C LEU A 49 -10.00 2.46 -1.77
N SER A 50 -11.07 1.85 -2.27
CA SER A 50 -11.23 0.40 -2.29
C SER A 50 -10.15 -0.26 -3.16
N GLU A 51 -9.96 0.26 -4.37
CA GLU A 51 -8.97 -0.27 -5.32
C GLU A 51 -7.53 -0.09 -4.82
N ILE A 52 -7.19 1.07 -4.25
CA ILE A 52 -5.88 1.30 -3.63
C ILE A 52 -5.64 0.29 -2.50
N ARG A 53 -6.62 0.10 -1.59
CA ARG A 53 -6.50 -0.87 -0.49
C ARG A 53 -6.32 -2.29 -0.99
N ARG A 54 -7.07 -2.68 -2.02
CA ARG A 54 -6.96 -3.99 -2.66
C ARG A 54 -5.58 -4.22 -3.29
N ALA A 55 -5.02 -3.21 -3.96
CA ALA A 55 -3.69 -3.26 -4.55
C ALA A 55 -2.61 -3.44 -3.47
N LEU A 56 -2.69 -2.66 -2.38
CA LEU A 56 -1.78 -2.76 -1.24
C LEU A 56 -1.87 -4.14 -0.56
N PHE A 57 -3.08 -4.63 -0.29
CA PHE A 57 -3.31 -5.97 0.27
C PHE A 57 -2.72 -7.07 -0.62
N SER A 58 -2.98 -7.00 -1.92
CA SER A 58 -2.45 -7.97 -2.88
C SER A 58 -0.92 -7.97 -2.90
N SER A 59 -0.28 -6.80 -2.78
CA SER A 59 1.17 -6.69 -2.66
C SER A 59 1.69 -7.33 -1.36
N ALA A 60 1.05 -7.05 -0.24
CA ALA A 60 1.40 -7.62 1.06
C ALA A 60 1.30 -9.15 1.06
N VAL A 61 0.20 -9.71 0.55
CA VAL A 61 0.00 -11.16 0.42
C VAL A 61 1.05 -11.79 -0.48
N ARG A 62 1.39 -11.17 -1.62
CA ARG A 62 2.47 -11.66 -2.49
C ARG A 62 3.81 -11.70 -1.77
N GLN A 63 4.14 -10.69 -0.98
CA GLN A 63 5.38 -10.67 -0.19
C GLN A 63 5.38 -11.71 0.94
N ALA A 64 4.24 -11.93 1.59
CA ALA A 64 4.10 -12.99 2.60
C ALA A 64 4.34 -14.37 1.96
N ARG A 65 3.65 -14.67 0.85
CA ARG A 65 3.82 -15.92 0.09
C ARG A 65 5.26 -16.15 -0.37
N ARG A 66 5.93 -15.11 -0.86
CA ARG A 66 7.36 -15.19 -1.24
C ARG A 66 8.27 -15.52 -0.07
N ARG A 67 7.98 -15.01 1.14
CA ARG A 67 8.73 -15.33 2.35
C ARG A 67 8.47 -16.77 2.79
N SER A 68 7.21 -17.19 2.82
CA SER A 68 6.84 -18.57 3.16
C SER A 68 7.40 -19.59 2.17
N ALA A 69 7.49 -19.26 0.88
CA ALA A 69 8.09 -20.15 -0.12
C ALA A 69 9.59 -20.41 0.12
N LYS A 70 10.31 -19.51 0.80
CA LYS A 70 11.72 -19.72 1.18
C LYS A 70 11.88 -20.63 2.39
N ASN A 71 10.89 -20.63 3.28
CA ASN A 71 10.86 -21.42 4.51
C ASN A 71 9.48 -22.11 4.60
N PRO A 72 9.23 -23.16 3.79
CA PRO A 72 7.95 -23.83 3.78
C PRO A 72 7.72 -24.53 5.12
N VAL A 73 6.53 -24.34 5.68
CA VAL A 73 6.08 -25.06 6.88
C VAL A 73 5.68 -26.46 6.46
N SER A 74 6.07 -27.47 7.24
CA SER A 74 5.68 -28.86 6.96
C SER A 74 4.19 -29.07 7.20
N VAL A 75 3.62 -30.09 6.55
CA VAL A 75 2.20 -30.45 6.73
C VAL A 75 1.93 -30.84 8.18
N ASP A 76 2.87 -31.52 8.84
CA ASP A 76 2.74 -31.95 10.23
C ASP A 76 2.72 -30.78 11.21
N GLU A 77 3.57 -29.77 11.00
CA GLU A 77 3.55 -28.52 11.77
C GLU A 77 2.23 -27.76 11.59
N ILE A 78 1.72 -27.67 10.35
CA ILE A 78 0.43 -27.05 10.06
C ILE A 78 -0.70 -27.79 10.79
N GLN A 79 -0.70 -29.12 10.73
CA GLN A 79 -1.73 -29.94 11.37
C GLN A 79 -1.69 -29.78 12.90
N THR A 80 -0.49 -29.78 13.48
CA THR A 80 -0.28 -29.58 14.91
C THR A 80 -0.83 -28.23 15.38
N GLU A 81 -0.54 -27.16 14.63
CA GLU A 81 -1.04 -25.82 14.92
C GLU A 81 -2.57 -25.73 14.80
N ILE A 82 -3.16 -26.31 13.74
CA ILE A 82 -4.62 -26.35 13.55
C ILE A 82 -5.32 -27.08 14.72
N GLU A 83 -4.77 -28.21 15.16
CA GLU A 83 -5.32 -28.95 16.29
C GLU A 83 -5.22 -28.16 17.60
N SER A 84 -4.11 -27.44 17.81
CA SER A 84 -3.92 -26.56 18.97
C SER A 84 -4.96 -25.43 18.98
N ALA A 85 -5.09 -24.68 17.89
CA ALA A 85 -6.01 -23.55 17.78
C ALA A 85 -7.50 -23.94 17.95
N ARG A 86 -7.87 -25.17 17.56
CA ARG A 86 -9.23 -25.70 17.76
C ARG A 86 -9.52 -26.13 19.20
N ARG A 87 -8.48 -26.35 20.01
CA ARG A 87 -8.60 -26.73 21.42
C ARG A 87 -8.58 -25.51 22.36
N GLU A 88 -8.20 -24.34 21.86
CA GLU A 88 -8.34 -23.08 22.59
C GLU A 88 -9.83 -22.66 22.63
N PRO A 89 -10.39 -22.40 23.84
CA PRO A 89 -11.81 -22.11 24.05
C PRO A 89 -12.22 -20.68 23.66
#